data_AF-A0A8T4KDA7-F1
#
_entry.id   AF-A0A8T4KDA7-F1
#
_cell.length_a   1.000
_cell.length_b   1.000
_cell.length_c   1.000
_cell.angle_alpha   90.00
_cell.angle_beta   90.00
_cell.angle_gamma   90.00
#
_symmetry.space_group_name_H-M   'P 1'
#
loop_
_entity.id
_entity.type
_entity.pdbx_description
1 polymer ?
#
loop_
_entity_poly.entity_id
_entity_poly.type
_entity_poly.pdbx_seq_one_letter_code
_entity_poly.pdbx_strand_id
1 'polypeptide(L)'
;MADPFSILVANLNALGFFGFLLPWIFMFAVVFGLLTKAKFFEDTKITGVLSLVMAFFVVGFGGPWLASFFVNLFGYAAVIIAGILVIVLFITMSGASVGKFFDNKGVAAMLAGIGIIVFFIAMGGFSVVVSDAVIGIIFIIIVMALAVYFIAGNGKS
;
A
#
# COMPACT_ATOMS: atom_id res chain seq x y z
N MET A 1 22.19 34.14 2.26
CA MET A 1 21.25 33.17 2.86
C MET A 1 20.24 32.82 1.79
N ALA A 2 20.04 31.54 1.47
CA ALA A 2 18.99 31.14 0.54
C ALA A 2 17.63 31.52 1.16
N ASP A 3 16.71 32.08 0.37
CA ASP A 3 15.41 32.44 0.87
C ASP A 3 14.61 31.16 1.23
N PRO A 4 13.76 31.19 2.29
CA PRO A 4 13.04 30.01 2.74
C PRO A 4 12.16 29.36 1.67
N PHE A 5 11.69 30.14 0.71
CA PHE A 5 10.83 29.64 -0.38
C PHE A 5 11.65 28.84 -1.40
N SER A 6 12.84 29.29 -1.78
CA SER A 6 13.76 28.54 -2.63
C SER A 6 14.17 27.20 -2.01
N ILE A 7 14.35 27.15 -0.69
CA ILE A 7 14.62 25.89 0.03
C ILE A 7 13.41 24.94 -0.06
N LEU A 8 12.19 25.45 0.16
CA LEU A 8 10.97 24.66 0.04
C LEU A 8 10.79 24.11 -1.38
N VAL A 9 10.96 24.95 -2.40
CA VAL A 9 10.83 24.55 -3.82
C VAL A 9 11.90 23.52 -4.19
N ALA A 10 13.14 23.69 -3.73
CA ALA A 10 14.21 22.71 -3.96
C ALA A 10 13.88 21.35 -3.30
N ASN A 11 13.34 21.36 -2.08
CA ASN A 11 12.90 20.13 -1.41
C ASN A 11 11.74 19.45 -2.15
N LEU A 12 10.73 20.21 -2.59
CA LEU A 12 9.61 19.67 -3.35
C LEU A 12 10.07 19.06 -4.70
N ASN A 13 11.04 19.71 -5.35
CA ASN A 13 11.64 19.20 -6.57
C ASN A 13 12.42 17.90 -6.30
N ALA A 14 13.25 17.86 -5.25
CA ALA A 14 13.99 16.67 -4.85
C ALA A 14 13.09 15.49 -4.46
N LEU A 15 11.91 15.77 -3.89
CA LEU A 15 10.89 14.77 -3.58
C LEU A 15 10.08 14.31 -4.81
N GLY A 16 10.37 14.86 -6.00
CA GLY A 16 9.67 14.51 -7.23
C GLY A 16 8.25 15.07 -7.33
N PHE A 17 7.89 16.07 -6.52
CA PHE A 17 6.54 16.64 -6.51
C PHE A 17 6.13 17.15 -7.91
N PHE A 18 7.00 17.90 -8.57
CA PHE A 18 6.74 18.46 -9.89
C PHE A 18 6.94 17.46 -11.04
N GLY A 19 7.84 16.48 -10.84
CA GLY A 19 8.13 15.45 -11.86
C GLY A 19 7.11 14.30 -11.88
N PHE A 20 6.41 14.08 -10.77
CA PHE A 20 5.53 12.93 -10.59
C PHE A 20 4.18 13.31 -9.99
N LEU A 21 4.17 13.82 -8.75
CA LEU A 21 2.93 13.93 -7.98
C LEU A 21 1.94 14.87 -8.66
N LEU A 22 2.42 16.02 -9.12
CA LEU A 22 1.60 17.03 -9.77
C LEU A 22 1.03 16.53 -11.12
N PRO A 23 1.82 15.96 -12.05
CA PRO A 23 1.28 15.30 -13.25
C PRO A 23 0.28 14.18 -12.95
N TRP A 24 0.52 13.36 -11.92
CA TRP A 24 -0.37 12.28 -11.51
C TRP A 24 -1.72 12.80 -11.00
N ILE A 25 -1.71 13.78 -10.09
CA ILE A 25 -2.93 14.43 -9.59
C ILE A 25 -3.69 15.12 -10.73
N PHE A 26 -2.98 15.79 -11.64
CA PHE A 26 -3.60 16.45 -12.79
C PHE A 26 -4.31 15.44 -13.70
N MET A 27 -3.63 14.34 -14.03
CA MET A 27 -4.24 13.29 -14.87
C MET A 27 -5.47 12.68 -14.19
N PHE A 28 -5.37 12.37 -12.89
CA PHE A 28 -6.52 11.89 -12.12
C PHE A 28 -7.69 12.87 -12.19
N ALA A 29 -7.45 14.16 -11.91
CA ALA A 29 -8.50 15.17 -11.91
C ALA A 29 -9.15 15.36 -13.28
N VAL A 30 -8.35 15.36 -14.35
CA VAL A 30 -8.85 15.48 -15.74
C VAL A 30 -9.70 14.26 -16.11
N VAL A 31 -9.20 13.04 -15.92
CA VAL A 31 -9.92 11.82 -16.27
C VAL A 31 -11.19 11.68 -15.43
N PHE A 32 -11.10 11.93 -14.13
CA PHE A 32 -12.25 11.87 -13.24
C PHE A 32 -13.31 12.90 -13.60
N GLY A 33 -12.91 14.15 -13.86
CA GLY A 33 -13.81 15.21 -14.28
C GLY A 33 -14.50 14.90 -15.61
N LEU A 34 -13.75 14.37 -16.58
CA LEU A 34 -14.30 13.99 -17.89
C LEU A 34 -15.29 12.82 -17.78
N LEU A 35 -14.92 11.73 -17.11
CA LEU A 35 -15.79 10.56 -16.94
C LEU A 35 -17.05 10.88 -16.14
N THR A 36 -16.92 11.72 -15.10
CA THR A 36 -18.07 12.17 -14.29
C THR A 36 -19.01 13.05 -15.11
N LYS A 37 -18.47 14.00 -15.89
CA LYS A 37 -19.29 14.87 -16.74
C LYS A 37 -19.95 14.10 -17.89
N ALA A 38 -19.26 13.12 -18.45
CA ALA A 38 -19.78 12.24 -19.50
C ALA A 38 -20.82 11.23 -18.98
N LYS A 39 -20.97 11.08 -17.65
CA LYS A 39 -21.81 10.05 -17.01
C LYS A 39 -21.54 8.65 -17.57
N PHE A 40 -20.26 8.35 -17.84
CA PHE A 40 -19.88 7.10 -18.47
C PHE A 40 -20.20 5.88 -17.59
N PHE A 41 -20.17 6.08 -16.26
CA PHE A 41 -20.62 5.10 -15.27
C PHE A 41 -21.63 5.75 -14.32
N GLU A 42 -22.61 4.96 -13.88
CA GLU A 42 -23.60 5.39 -12.87
C GLU A 42 -23.00 5.44 -11.46
N ASP A 43 -22.03 4.57 -11.17
CA ASP A 43 -21.34 4.54 -9.88
C ASP A 43 -20.06 5.40 -9.91
N THR A 44 -20.07 6.49 -9.15
CA THR A 44 -18.93 7.41 -8.98
C THR A 44 -17.69 6.71 -8.41
N LYS A 45 -17.85 5.61 -7.67
CA LYS A 45 -16.72 4.82 -7.14
C LYS A 45 -15.95 4.15 -8.28
N ILE A 46 -16.66 3.59 -9.26
CA ILE A 46 -16.04 2.98 -10.44
C ILE A 46 -15.28 4.04 -11.24
N THR A 47 -15.90 5.20 -11.45
CA THR A 47 -15.26 6.35 -12.10
C THR A 47 -14.00 6.79 -11.37
N GLY A 48 -14.04 6.85 -10.03
CA GLY A 48 -12.88 7.19 -9.20
C GLY A 48 -11.74 6.18 -9.32
N VAL A 49 -12.05 4.89 -9.17
CA VAL A 49 -11.05 3.81 -9.29
C VAL A 49 -10.42 3.79 -10.68
N LEU A 50 -11.22 3.89 -11.74
CA LEU A 50 -10.70 3.88 -13.11
C LEU A 50 -9.83 5.11 -13.38
N SER A 51 -10.24 6.29 -12.93
CA SER A 51 -9.45 7.52 -13.09
C SER A 51 -8.12 7.44 -12.36
N LEU A 52 -8.10 6.82 -11.18
CA LEU A 52 -6.90 6.59 -10.39
C LEU A 52 -5.94 5.62 -11.09
N VAL A 53 -6.46 4.51 -11.61
CA VAL A 53 -5.68 3.57 -12.43
C VAL A 53 -5.12 4.28 -13.68
N MET A 54 -5.92 5.09 -14.34
CA MET A 54 -5.49 5.84 -15.52
C MET A 54 -4.38 6.85 -15.20
N ALA A 55 -4.44 7.51 -14.05
CA ALA A 55 -3.41 8.43 -13.59
C ALA A 55 -2.06 7.74 -13.37
N PHE A 56 -2.04 6.46 -12.96
CA PHE A 56 -0.81 5.69 -12.80
C PHE A 56 -0.08 5.41 -14.12
N PHE A 57 -0.72 5.52 -15.30
CA PHE A 57 0.03 5.39 -16.56
C PHE A 57 0.96 6.57 -16.83
N VAL A 58 0.67 7.77 -16.30
CA VAL A 58 1.54 8.95 -16.44
C VAL A 58 2.84 8.76 -15.66
N VAL A 59 2.81 7.95 -14.62
CA VAL A 59 3.99 7.60 -13.80
C VAL A 59 5.05 6.85 -14.61
N GLY A 60 4.65 6.04 -15.60
CA GLY A 60 5.60 5.36 -16.48
C GLY A 60 6.51 6.33 -17.25
N PHE A 61 6.05 7.57 -17.46
CA PHE A 61 6.83 8.63 -18.11
C PHE A 61 7.73 9.42 -17.13
N GLY A 62 7.59 9.22 -15.82
CA GLY A 62 8.35 9.91 -14.77
C GLY A 62 9.78 9.37 -14.55
N GLY A 63 10.21 8.38 -15.35
CA GLY A 63 11.58 7.86 -15.38
C GLY A 63 11.82 6.61 -14.52
N PRO A 64 13.02 6.00 -14.63
CA PRO A 64 13.32 4.68 -14.04
C PRO A 64 13.18 4.59 -12.52
N TRP A 65 13.50 5.69 -11.81
CA TRP A 65 13.43 5.74 -10.35
C TRP A 65 11.99 5.63 -9.85
N LEU A 66 11.06 6.32 -10.51
CA LEU A 66 9.65 6.31 -10.14
C LEU A 66 8.99 4.98 -10.50
N ALA A 67 9.34 4.40 -11.65
CA ALA A 67 8.91 3.05 -12.00
C ALA A 67 9.33 2.03 -10.92
N SER A 68 10.57 2.12 -10.44
CA SER A 68 11.06 1.27 -9.34
C SER A 68 10.30 1.49 -8.04
N PHE A 69 10.01 2.75 -7.66
CA PHE A 69 9.18 3.06 -6.49
C PHE A 69 7.82 2.35 -6.54
N PHE A 70 7.13 2.42 -7.67
CA PHE A 70 5.81 1.79 -7.81
C PHE A 70 5.86 0.28 -7.90
N VAL A 71 6.85 -0.29 -8.59
CA VAL A 71 7.08 -1.74 -8.59
C VAL A 71 7.31 -2.25 -7.17
N ASN A 72 8.12 -1.54 -6.38
CA ASN A 72 8.36 -1.90 -4.99
C ASN A 72 7.13 -1.68 -4.11
N LEU A 73 6.45 -0.54 -4.21
CA LEU A 73 5.25 -0.23 -3.43
C LEU A 73 4.15 -1.27 -3.68
N PHE A 74 3.81 -1.54 -4.93
CA PHE A 74 2.78 -2.51 -5.28
C PHE A 74 3.24 -3.96 -5.05
N GLY A 75 4.54 -4.25 -5.22
CA GLY A 75 5.13 -5.54 -4.86
C GLY A 75 4.97 -5.84 -3.37
N TYR A 76 5.37 -4.90 -2.50
CA TYR A 76 5.17 -5.03 -1.05
C TYR A 76 3.69 -5.04 -0.66
N ALA A 77 2.86 -4.20 -1.29
CA ALA A 77 1.41 -4.21 -1.06
C ALA A 77 0.79 -5.57 -1.41
N ALA A 78 1.21 -6.20 -2.52
CA ALA A 78 0.76 -7.54 -2.91
C ALA A 78 1.17 -8.60 -1.88
N VAL A 79 2.41 -8.55 -1.39
CA VAL A 79 2.89 -9.45 -0.32
C VAL A 79 2.06 -9.29 0.96
N ILE A 80 1.75 -8.05 1.35
CA ILE A 80 0.94 -7.76 2.54
C ILE A 80 -0.49 -8.27 2.36
N ILE A 81 -1.12 -7.98 1.22
CA ILE A 81 -2.47 -8.45 0.92
C ILE A 81 -2.51 -9.98 0.92
N ALA A 82 -1.51 -10.65 0.33
CA ALA A 82 -1.39 -12.10 0.37
C ALA A 82 -1.26 -12.61 1.81
N GLY A 83 -0.44 -11.97 2.65
CA GLY A 83 -0.32 -12.30 4.07
C GLY A 83 -1.63 -12.12 4.85
N ILE A 84 -2.36 -11.03 4.60
CA ILE A 84 -3.68 -10.80 5.18
C ILE A 84 -4.67 -11.89 4.75
N LEU A 85 -4.66 -12.26 3.46
CA LEU A 85 -5.52 -13.33 2.93
C LEU A 85 -5.22 -14.68 3.60
N VAL A 86 -3.95 -14.99 3.85
CA VAL A 86 -3.56 -16.21 4.59
C VAL A 86 -4.11 -16.18 6.02
N ILE A 87 -4.00 -15.05 6.72
CA ILE A 87 -4.56 -14.88 8.07
C ILE A 87 -6.09 -15.05 8.06
N VAL A 88 -6.77 -14.43 7.08
CA VAL A 88 -8.22 -14.60 6.87
C VAL A 88 -8.57 -16.07 6.68
N LEU A 89 -7.79 -16.80 5.88
CA LEU A 89 -7.97 -18.23 5.65
C LEU A 89 -7.92 -19.02 6.96
N PHE A 90 -6.90 -18.81 7.78
CA PHE A 90 -6.79 -19.47 9.10
C PHE A 90 -7.94 -19.10 10.06
N ILE A 91 -8.38 -17.85 10.06
CA ILE A 91 -9.53 -17.40 10.87
C ILE A 91 -10.82 -18.09 10.40
N THR A 92 -11.03 -18.20 9.09
CA THR A 92 -12.21 -18.90 8.57
C THR A 92 -12.15 -20.40 8.85
N MET A 93 -10.97 -21.02 8.77
CA MET A 93 -10.77 -22.44 9.08
C MET A 93 -10.95 -22.75 10.57
N SER A 94 -10.72 -21.78 11.46
CA SER A 94 -10.98 -21.92 12.90
C SER A 94 -12.46 -21.78 13.28
N GLY A 95 -13.34 -21.50 12.30
CA GLY A 95 -14.76 -21.22 12.54
C GLY A 95 -15.04 -19.82 13.09
N ALA A 96 -14.02 -18.97 13.18
CA ALA A 96 -14.17 -17.59 13.64
C ALA A 96 -14.64 -16.66 12.50
N SER A 97 -15.43 -15.65 12.84
CA SER A 97 -15.92 -14.67 11.87
C SER A 97 -14.84 -13.63 11.56
N VAL A 98 -14.49 -13.49 10.29
CA VAL A 98 -13.52 -12.50 9.77
C VAL A 98 -13.88 -11.08 10.22
N GLY A 99 -15.16 -10.70 10.16
CA GLY A 99 -15.61 -9.34 10.51
C GLY A 99 -15.21 -8.90 11.94
N LYS A 100 -15.40 -9.76 12.94
CA LYS A 100 -15.04 -9.46 14.33
C LYS A 100 -13.53 -9.28 14.56
N PHE A 101 -12.70 -9.86 13.70
CA PHE A 101 -11.24 -9.72 13.77
C PHE A 101 -10.77 -8.38 13.21
N PHE A 102 -11.33 -7.94 12.08
CA PHE A 102 -10.99 -6.65 11.46
C PHE A 102 -11.64 -5.44 12.14
N ASP A 103 -12.78 -5.62 12.82
CA ASP A 103 -13.42 -4.58 13.63
C ASP A 103 -12.67 -4.27 14.93
N ASN A 104 -11.66 -5.08 15.29
CA ASN A 104 -10.83 -4.82 16.44
C ASN A 104 -9.90 -3.63 16.16
N LYS A 105 -10.07 -2.54 16.93
CA LYS A 105 -9.28 -1.31 16.84
C LYS A 105 -7.76 -1.57 16.91
N GLY A 106 -7.32 -2.61 17.63
CA GLY A 106 -5.91 -3.00 17.69
C GLY A 106 -5.38 -3.59 16.38
N VAL A 107 -6.19 -4.41 15.70
CA VAL A 107 -5.85 -5.01 14.40
C VAL A 107 -5.86 -3.94 13.30
N ALA A 108 -6.86 -3.04 13.32
CA ALA A 108 -6.92 -1.91 12.39
C ALA A 108 -5.71 -0.97 12.54
N ALA A 109 -5.32 -0.64 13.77
CA ALA A 109 -4.14 0.19 14.04
C ALA A 109 -2.83 -0.50 13.61
N MET A 110 -2.72 -1.82 13.81
CA MET A 110 -1.57 -2.60 13.36
C MET A 110 -1.45 -2.62 11.83
N LEU A 111 -2.55 -2.87 11.12
CA LEU A 111 -2.56 -2.87 9.64
C LEU A 111 -2.26 -1.49 9.06
N ALA A 112 -2.81 -0.42 9.66
CA ALA A 112 -2.47 0.95 9.28
C ALA A 112 -0.99 1.25 9.51
N GLY A 113 -0.42 0.81 10.64
CA GLY A 113 1.01 0.94 10.93
C GLY A 113 1.91 0.21 9.93
N ILE A 114 1.55 -1.02 9.55
CA ILE A 114 2.27 -1.79 8.53
C ILE A 114 2.20 -1.07 7.17
N GLY A 115 1.03 -0.57 6.78
CA GLY A 115 0.87 0.19 5.54
C GLY A 115 1.74 1.45 5.51
N ILE A 116 1.84 2.17 6.62
CA ILE A 116 2.71 3.35 6.75
C ILE A 116 4.18 2.95 6.65
N ILE A 117 4.63 1.93 7.38
CA ILE A 117 6.04 1.49 7.34
C ILE A 117 6.45 1.06 5.92
N VAL A 118 5.57 0.32 5.25
CA VAL A 118 5.83 -0.16 3.88
C VAL A 118 5.86 0.98 2.89
N PHE A 119 4.99 1.99 3.06
CA PHE A 119 5.04 3.22 2.27
C PHE A 119 6.40 3.93 2.42
N PHE A 120 6.92 4.06 3.64
CA PHE A 120 8.23 4.67 3.89
C PHE A 120 9.42 3.84 3.39
N ILE A 121 9.36 2.51 3.45
CA ILE A 121 10.36 1.60 2.86
C ILE A 121 10.34 1.72 1.34
N ALA A 122 9.15 1.70 0.73
CA ALA A 122 8.99 1.83 -0.72
C ALA A 122 9.56 3.16 -1.24
N MET A 123 9.39 4.26 -0.48
CA MET A 123 9.95 5.59 -0.80
C MET A 123 11.47 5.67 -0.72
N GLY A 124 12.16 4.62 -0.26
CA GLY A 124 13.61 4.62 -0.08
C GLY A 124 14.09 5.50 1.10
N GLY A 125 13.18 5.97 1.96
CA GLY A 125 13.49 6.83 3.11
C GLY A 125 14.12 6.08 4.29
N PHE A 126 13.93 4.76 4.36
CA PHE A 126 14.64 3.87 5.26
C PHE A 126 15.57 2.97 4.46
N SER A 127 16.88 3.24 4.52
CA SER A 127 17.90 2.29 4.06
C SER A 127 18.11 1.23 5.15
N VAL A 128 17.03 0.57 5.58
CA VAL A 128 17.19 -0.72 6.24
C VAL A 128 17.25 -1.70 5.08
N VAL A 129 18.45 -2.21 4.82
CA VAL A 129 18.64 -3.38 3.95
C VAL A 129 18.05 -4.57 4.70
N VAL A 130 16.73 -4.61 4.80
CA VAL A 130 16.01 -5.83 5.16
C VAL A 130 15.98 -6.60 3.85
N SER A 131 16.93 -7.51 3.70
CA SER A 131 16.92 -8.49 2.61
C SER A 131 15.51 -9.11 2.53
N ASP A 132 14.99 -9.32 1.31
CA ASP A 132 13.69 -9.98 1.10
C ASP A 132 13.59 -11.31 1.87
N ALA A 133 14.73 -11.97 2.10
CA ALA A 133 14.83 -13.16 2.93
C ALA A 133 14.47 -12.90 4.40
N VAL A 134 14.84 -11.75 4.97
CA VAL A 134 14.53 -11.41 6.37
C VAL A 134 13.04 -11.10 6.54
N ILE A 135 12.42 -10.41 5.57
CA ILE A 135 10.96 -10.20 5.58
C ILE A 135 10.24 -11.54 5.45
N GLY A 136 10.70 -12.42 4.54
CA GLY A 136 10.17 -13.77 4.38
C GLY A 136 10.32 -14.63 5.65
N ILE A 137 11.46 -14.54 6.34
CA ILE A 137 11.70 -15.25 7.60
C ILE A 137 10.78 -14.75 8.70
N ILE A 138 10.61 -13.43 8.86
CA ILE A 138 9.69 -12.87 9.86
C ILE A 138 8.25 -13.31 9.55
N PHE A 139 7.86 -13.31 8.28
CA PHE A 139 6.55 -13.80 7.84
C PHE A 139 6.35 -15.28 8.18
N ILE A 140 7.32 -16.15 7.87
CA ILE A 140 7.28 -17.58 8.21
C ILE A 140 7.18 -17.78 9.72
N ILE A 141 7.94 -17.02 10.52
CA ILE A 141 7.90 -17.11 11.99
C ILE A 141 6.52 -16.73 12.52
N ILE A 142 5.89 -15.68 11.99
CA ILE A 142 4.53 -15.27 12.37
C ILE A 142 3.51 -16.36 11.99
N VAL A 143 3.60 -16.90 10.77
CA VAL A 143 2.72 -17.99 10.31
C VAL A 143 2.90 -19.23 11.17
N MET A 144 4.13 -19.61 11.49
CA MET A 144 4.44 -20.73 12.37
C MET A 144 3.90 -20.52 13.78
N ALA A 145 4.06 -19.32 14.36
CA ALA A 145 3.53 -19.01 15.68
C ALA A 145 2.00 -19.11 15.72
N LEU A 146 1.31 -18.62 14.68
CA LEU A 146 -0.14 -18.74 14.55
C LEU A 146 -0.58 -20.20 14.33
N ALA A 147 0.14 -20.97 13.51
CA ALA A 147 -0.13 -22.39 13.29
C ALA A 147 0.06 -23.21 14.57
N VAL A 148 1.14 -22.97 15.32
CA VAL A 148 1.40 -23.62 16.60
C VAL A 148 0.35 -23.23 17.63
N TYR A 149 -0.06 -21.96 17.69
CA TYR A 149 -1.15 -21.52 18.57
C TYR A 149 -2.48 -22.20 18.21
N PHE A 150 -2.77 -22.35 16.91
CA PHE A 150 -3.98 -23.03 16.43
C PHE A 150 -3.98 -24.53 16.77
N ILE A 151 -2.86 -25.21 16.55
CA ILE A 151 -2.71 -26.65 16.86
C ILE A 151 -2.72 -26.89 18.38
N ALA A 152 -1.99 -26.09 19.15
CA ALA A 152 -1.93 -26.20 20.60
C ALA A 152 -3.24 -25.77 21.29
N GLY A 153 -3.99 -24.86 20.67
CA GLY A 153 -5.32 -24.44 21.14
C GLY A 153 -6.40 -25.52 20.97
N ASN A 154 -6.27 -26.38 19.96
CA ASN A 154 -7.18 -27.50 19.70
C ASN A 154 -6.90 -28.76 20.55
N GLY A 155 -5.82 -28.78 21.34
CA GLY A 155 -5.47 -29.90 22.22
C GLY A 155 -6.18 -29.92 23.58
N LYS A 156 -7.11 -28.99 23.83
CA LYS A 156 -7.96 -28.97 25.02
C LYS A 156 -9.42 -29.20 24.62
N SER A 157 -9.74 -30.43 24.24
CA SER A 157 -11.10 -31.00 24.33
C SER A 157 -11.06 -32.18 25.28
#